data_AF-A0A3M1XFV3-F1
#
_entry.id   AF-A0A3M1XFV3-F1
#
_cell.length_a   1.000
_cell.length_b   1.000
_cell.length_c   1.000
_cell.angle_alpha   90.00
_cell.angle_beta   90.00
_cell.angle_gamma   90.00
#
_symmetry.space_group_name_H-M   'P 1'
#
loop_
_entity.id
_entity.type
_entity.pdbx_description
1 polymer ?
#
loop_
_entity_poly.entity_id
_entity_poly.type
_entity_poly.pdbx_seq_one_letter_code
_entity_poly.pdbx_strand_id
1 'polypeptide(L)'
;DNDECEGLCGFIGVYSYERSLSLSRHVINRTMQLLARRVGCPVAYNPLGWPRSAVIVDPETGQKFHLRNIPPFGYCAITDHMRDDDLPSIEQIKDNGMITLRRGALSVTVNCNLGKIVQITGEAFPDGALDATRPLADLSMVRNGIADCFERADVVLTGDAIRINRFGRDGALVTITITLALDQDAVDLHYTARNLPRPDGGVNAALCTPIAVRFPYTLIHDHPYGVSQVNPHGTYLKKYPIGDWMTSKQWFEEVHNPFTALQLVDLVEADPASGERGVLMLHDGSQAFLRDGDRLLHVLTMYDPWDEDFFYDQLDVRVRFISHGRINHAERWKLAQEFARPVLCSFQKTNGAHPKQASDVLPPAFGCVWCDADNVAVTAFYRESQLEDVQYPYVLRLVEFNGQATSVRLRLPGRIADARKTNLLGETINRLAPTPAEPPLEVLSTWSAVTFEMRPYEIATLYLDLELGRKVTRDLDSYRDVWATVHRV
;
A
#
# COMPACT_ATOMS: atom_id res chain seq x y z
N ASP A 1 16.70 -5.72 -16.22
CA ASP A 1 18.14 -6.04 -16.37
C ASP A 1 18.81 -6.54 -15.11
N ASN A 2 18.89 -5.78 -14.00
CA ASN A 2 19.52 -6.34 -12.78
C ASN A 2 18.75 -7.54 -12.19
N ASP A 3 17.43 -7.61 -12.34
CA ASP A 3 16.64 -8.74 -11.80
C ASP A 3 16.57 -9.96 -12.74
N GLU A 4 17.08 -9.85 -13.98
CA GLU A 4 17.03 -10.95 -14.96
C GLU A 4 18.30 -11.83 -14.97
N CYS A 5 19.35 -11.44 -14.26
CA CYS A 5 20.64 -12.13 -14.28
C CYS A 5 20.85 -13.00 -13.04
N GLU A 6 20.34 -14.23 -13.13
CA GLU A 6 20.76 -15.55 -12.59
C GLU A 6 21.76 -15.69 -11.41
N GLY A 7 22.25 -14.69 -10.66
CA GLY A 7 23.10 -14.94 -9.48
C GLY A 7 24.05 -13.81 -9.06
N LEU A 8 24.12 -12.70 -9.80
CA LEU A 8 25.00 -11.57 -9.45
C LEU A 8 24.26 -10.39 -8.80
N CYS A 9 22.94 -10.52 -8.53
CA CYS A 9 22.09 -9.34 -8.41
C CYS A 9 21.09 -9.32 -7.25
N GLY A 10 20.92 -10.39 -6.46
CA GLY A 10 20.01 -10.38 -5.30
C GLY A 10 20.44 -9.34 -4.25
N PHE A 11 21.60 -9.54 -3.61
CA PHE A 11 22.09 -8.61 -2.57
C PHE A 11 22.57 -7.25 -3.12
N ILE A 12 23.17 -7.19 -4.33
CA ILE A 12 23.55 -5.91 -4.97
C ILE A 12 22.28 -5.13 -5.36
N GLY A 13 21.23 -5.84 -5.76
CA GLY A 13 19.89 -5.31 -5.97
C GLY A 13 19.38 -4.63 -4.71
N VAL A 14 19.46 -5.29 -3.54
CA VAL A 14 19.03 -4.71 -2.25
C VAL A 14 19.66 -3.33 -2.02
N TYR A 15 20.99 -3.20 -2.11
CA TYR A 15 21.65 -1.89 -1.92
C TYR A 15 21.26 -0.85 -2.98
N SER A 16 21.02 -1.28 -4.22
CA SER A 16 20.55 -0.41 -5.29
C SER A 16 19.11 0.09 -5.04
N TYR A 17 18.25 -0.77 -4.51
CA TYR A 17 16.89 -0.44 -4.09
C TYR A 17 16.89 0.47 -2.85
N GLU A 18 17.72 0.19 -1.84
CA GLU A 18 17.92 1.06 -0.68
C GLU A 18 18.38 2.46 -1.09
N ARG A 19 19.35 2.55 -2.01
CA ARG A 19 19.82 3.82 -2.57
C ARG A 19 18.70 4.54 -3.31
N SER A 20 17.96 3.84 -4.17
CA SER A 20 16.85 4.42 -4.96
C SER A 20 15.73 4.93 -4.04
N LEU A 21 15.40 4.17 -3.00
CA LEU A 21 14.44 4.55 -1.97
C LEU A 21 14.92 5.78 -1.19
N SER A 22 16.20 5.82 -0.81
CA SER A 22 16.81 6.96 -0.11
C SER A 22 16.77 8.24 -0.96
N LEU A 23 17.16 8.15 -2.24
CA LEU A 23 17.10 9.28 -3.18
C LEU A 23 15.67 9.78 -3.37
N SER A 24 14.72 8.86 -3.57
CA SER A 24 13.30 9.19 -3.73
C SER A 24 12.73 9.85 -2.48
N ARG A 25 13.03 9.32 -1.28
CA ARG A 25 12.65 9.92 0.01
C ARG A 25 13.21 11.34 0.17
N HIS A 26 14.46 11.58 -0.24
CA HIS A 26 15.05 12.91 -0.19
C HIS A 26 14.28 13.92 -1.07
N VAL A 27 13.94 13.52 -2.30
CA VAL A 27 13.15 14.35 -3.22
C VAL A 27 11.74 14.61 -2.66
N ILE A 28 11.07 13.59 -2.13
CA ILE A 28 9.75 13.71 -1.51
C ILE A 28 9.80 14.69 -0.34
N ASN A 29 10.72 14.49 0.61
CA ASN A 29 10.83 15.34 1.80
C ASN A 29 11.10 16.81 1.43
N ARG A 30 12.04 17.05 0.50
CA ARG A 30 12.34 18.40 0.01
C ARG A 30 11.12 19.04 -0.66
N THR A 31 10.39 18.28 -1.47
CA THR A 31 9.21 18.78 -2.20
C THR A 31 8.08 19.10 -1.23
N MET A 32 7.82 18.22 -0.26
CA MET A 32 6.82 18.43 0.77
C MET A 32 7.12 19.65 1.66
N GLN A 33 8.39 19.86 2.02
CA GLN A 33 8.82 21.08 2.73
C GLN A 33 8.62 22.34 1.91
N LEU A 34 8.98 22.32 0.62
CA LEU A 34 8.76 23.45 -0.28
C LEU A 34 7.27 23.75 -0.43
N LEU A 35 6.43 22.71 -0.55
CA LEU A 35 4.98 22.84 -0.61
C LEU A 35 4.44 23.50 0.66
N ALA A 36 4.76 22.97 1.84
CA ALA A 36 4.34 23.54 3.13
C ALA A 36 4.71 25.03 3.25
N ARG A 37 5.93 25.40 2.84
CA ARG A 37 6.37 26.81 2.85
C ARG A 37 5.59 27.70 1.90
N ARG A 38 5.22 27.22 0.72
CA ARG A 38 4.46 28.00 -0.27
C ARG A 38 2.98 28.11 0.09
N VAL A 39 2.42 27.11 0.78
CA VAL A 39 1.08 27.19 1.37
C VAL A 39 1.09 28.05 2.65
N GLY A 40 2.21 28.07 3.37
CA GLY A 40 2.40 28.87 4.59
C GLY A 40 2.01 28.17 5.88
N CYS A 41 1.68 26.88 5.84
CA CYS A 41 1.29 26.07 7.00
C CYS A 41 1.64 24.59 6.78
N PRO A 42 1.52 23.72 7.80
CA PRO A 42 1.63 22.29 7.62
C PRO A 42 0.67 21.76 6.55
N VAL A 43 1.11 20.77 5.78
CA VAL A 43 0.31 20.19 4.69
C VAL A 43 0.30 18.67 4.76
N ALA A 44 -0.81 18.09 4.32
CA ALA A 44 -0.95 16.67 4.04
C ALA A 44 -1.16 16.46 2.54
N TYR A 45 -0.43 15.52 1.95
CA TYR A 45 -0.48 15.16 0.54
C TYR A 45 -0.94 13.72 0.36
N ASN A 46 -1.93 13.52 -0.50
CA ASN A 46 -2.45 12.22 -0.86
C ASN A 46 -1.83 11.74 -2.19
N PRO A 47 -0.97 10.70 -2.16
CA PRO A 47 -0.38 10.12 -3.36
C PRO A 47 -1.32 9.22 -4.19
N LEU A 48 -2.60 9.12 -3.85
CA LEU A 48 -3.58 8.26 -4.53
C LEU A 48 -4.54 9.06 -5.40
N GLY A 49 -5.08 8.42 -6.43
CA GLY A 49 -5.95 9.05 -7.43
C GLY A 49 -7.42 9.22 -7.04
N TRP A 50 -7.76 9.03 -5.77
CA TRP A 50 -9.10 9.27 -5.22
C TRP A 50 -8.99 10.02 -3.88
N PRO A 51 -10.03 10.76 -3.47
CA PRO A 51 -10.08 11.37 -2.15
C PRO A 51 -10.05 10.31 -1.05
N ARG A 52 -9.37 10.58 0.06
CA ARG A 52 -9.38 9.71 1.24
C ARG A 52 -9.23 10.47 2.55
N SER A 53 -9.54 9.78 3.64
CA SER A 53 -9.24 10.26 5.00
C SER A 53 -7.99 9.55 5.53
N ALA A 54 -7.30 10.15 6.48
CA ALA A 54 -6.16 9.52 7.15
C ALA A 54 -6.02 10.02 8.59
N VAL A 55 -5.42 9.19 9.44
CA VAL A 55 -5.00 9.59 10.78
C VAL A 55 -3.58 10.13 10.73
N ILE A 56 -3.41 11.36 11.19
CA ILE A 56 -2.13 12.06 11.20
C ILE A 56 -1.63 12.18 12.63
N VAL A 57 -0.31 12.06 12.82
CA VAL A 57 0.36 12.29 14.10
C VAL A 57 1.08 13.63 14.03
N ASP A 58 0.73 14.55 14.92
CA ASP A 58 1.47 15.80 15.10
C ASP A 58 2.85 15.47 15.70
N PRO A 59 3.95 15.80 15.00
CA PRO A 59 5.29 15.45 15.45
C PRO A 59 5.77 16.24 16.68
N GLU A 60 5.19 17.40 16.97
CA GLU A 60 5.56 18.22 18.14
C GLU A 60 4.84 17.73 19.41
N THR A 61 3.55 17.41 19.30
CA THR A 61 2.70 17.06 20.45
C THR A 61 2.52 15.55 20.63
N GLY A 62 2.77 14.76 19.58
CA GLY A 62 2.41 13.35 19.53
C GLY A 62 0.91 13.09 19.42
N GLN A 63 0.08 14.13 19.36
CA GLN A 63 -1.37 14.01 19.26
C GLN A 63 -1.76 13.42 17.89
N LYS A 64 -2.71 12.49 17.91
CA LYS A 64 -3.31 11.93 16.70
C LYS A 64 -4.60 12.68 16.37
N PHE A 65 -4.91 12.87 15.10
CA PHE A 65 -6.17 13.44 14.64
C PHE A 65 -6.56 12.90 13.26
N HIS A 66 -7.85 12.87 12.96
CA HIS A 66 -8.37 12.56 11.63
C HIS A 66 -8.29 13.78 10.72
N LEU A 67 -7.84 13.55 9.49
CA LEU A 67 -7.90 14.51 8.40
C LEU A 67 -8.75 13.90 7.28
N ARG A 68 -9.90 14.52 7.01
CA ARG A 68 -10.90 14.00 6.06
C ARG A 68 -10.73 14.62 4.68
N ASN A 69 -11.15 13.87 3.65
CA ASN A 69 -11.29 14.35 2.26
C ASN A 69 -10.02 14.96 1.64
N ILE A 70 -8.86 14.34 1.87
CA ILE A 70 -7.59 14.80 1.30
C ILE A 70 -7.65 14.60 -0.23
N PRO A 71 -7.47 15.65 -1.05
CA PRO A 71 -7.71 15.59 -2.48
C PRO A 71 -6.84 14.59 -3.25
N PRO A 72 -7.34 13.96 -4.32
CA PRO A 72 -6.61 13.00 -5.15
C PRO A 72 -5.37 13.61 -5.82
N PHE A 73 -4.24 12.90 -5.75
CA PHE A 73 -2.91 13.37 -6.17
C PHE A 73 -2.64 14.81 -5.73
N GLY A 74 -3.10 15.14 -4.53
CA GLY A 74 -3.33 16.52 -4.11
C GLY A 74 -2.94 16.73 -2.66
N TYR A 75 -3.10 17.97 -2.20
CA TYR A 75 -2.80 18.33 -0.83
C TYR A 75 -3.91 19.17 -0.21
N CYS A 76 -3.89 19.22 1.12
CA CYS A 76 -4.62 20.20 1.91
C CYS A 76 -3.74 20.72 3.05
N ALA A 77 -3.99 21.96 3.45
CA ALA A 77 -3.48 22.60 4.64
C ALA A 77 -4.05 21.92 5.87
N ILE A 78 -3.18 21.66 6.85
CA ILE A 78 -3.58 21.16 8.17
C ILE A 78 -3.83 22.39 9.03
N THR A 79 -5.10 22.71 9.25
CA THR A 79 -5.57 23.80 10.12
C THR A 79 -6.42 23.24 11.25
N ASP A 80 -6.60 23.96 12.35
CA ASP A 80 -7.37 23.48 13.50
C ASP A 80 -8.81 23.08 13.15
N HIS A 81 -9.43 23.73 12.15
CA HIS A 81 -10.77 23.38 11.68
C HIS A 81 -10.84 22.10 10.85
N MET A 82 -9.71 21.67 10.28
CA MET A 82 -9.61 20.43 9.50
C MET A 82 -9.28 19.23 10.37
N ARG A 83 -8.84 19.47 11.61
CA ARG A 83 -8.49 18.43 12.59
C ARG A 83 -9.76 17.92 13.26
N ASP A 84 -10.01 16.65 13.07
CA ASP A 84 -11.04 15.94 13.81
C ASP A 84 -10.36 15.09 14.89
N ASP A 85 -10.39 15.61 16.12
CA ASP A 85 -9.75 14.97 17.27
C ASP A 85 -10.61 13.83 17.87
N ASP A 86 -11.81 13.58 17.33
CA ASP A 86 -12.70 12.49 17.76
C ASP A 86 -12.22 11.15 17.19
N LEU A 87 -11.15 10.63 17.81
CA LEU A 87 -10.61 9.32 17.52
C LEU A 87 -11.40 8.24 18.27
N PRO A 88 -11.72 7.12 17.61
CA PRO A 88 -12.56 6.11 18.24
C PRO A 88 -11.76 5.41 19.35
N SER A 89 -12.34 5.37 20.56
CA SER A 89 -11.70 4.81 21.75
C SER A 89 -11.58 3.29 21.67
N ILE A 90 -10.48 2.74 22.18
CA ILE A 90 -10.25 1.29 22.24
C ILE A 90 -10.46 0.80 23.67
N GLU A 91 -11.39 -0.13 23.84
CA GLU A 91 -11.61 -0.84 25.09
C GLU A 91 -10.62 -2.02 25.21
N GLN A 92 -10.06 -2.18 26.40
CA GLN A 92 -9.10 -3.24 26.72
C GLN A 92 -9.73 -4.19 27.73
N ILE A 93 -9.99 -5.44 27.32
CA ILE A 93 -10.64 -6.45 28.16
C ILE A 93 -9.63 -7.56 28.46
N LYS A 94 -9.42 -7.86 29.75
CA LYS A 94 -8.58 -8.98 30.22
C LYS A 94 -9.45 -9.97 30.98
N ASP A 95 -9.53 -11.20 30.49
CA ASP A 95 -10.30 -12.26 31.13
C ASP A 95 -9.68 -13.63 30.88
N ASN A 96 -9.59 -14.47 31.91
CA ASN A 96 -9.23 -15.89 31.79
C ASN A 96 -8.01 -16.22 30.91
N GLY A 97 -6.93 -15.43 31.01
CA GLY A 97 -5.73 -15.62 30.18
C GLY A 97 -5.89 -15.17 28.72
N MET A 98 -6.90 -14.35 28.44
CA MET A 98 -7.16 -13.70 27.16
C MET A 98 -7.02 -12.19 27.30
N ILE A 99 -6.51 -11.53 26.25
CA ILE A 99 -6.56 -10.08 26.10
C ILE A 99 -7.34 -9.76 24.84
N THR A 100 -8.31 -8.86 24.93
CA THR A 100 -9.09 -8.37 23.79
C THR A 100 -8.94 -6.86 23.66
N LEU A 101 -8.63 -6.39 22.45
CA LEU A 101 -8.85 -5.00 22.06
C LEU A 101 -10.20 -4.93 21.34
N ARG A 102 -11.05 -3.98 21.72
CA ARG A 102 -12.39 -3.80 21.14
C ARG A 102 -12.66 -2.34 20.79
N ARG A 103 -13.37 -2.13 19.68
CA ARG A 103 -13.90 -0.84 19.25
C ARG A 103 -15.21 -1.04 18.51
N GLY A 104 -16.32 -0.68 19.14
CA GLY A 104 -17.65 -1.00 18.61
C GLY A 104 -17.79 -2.52 18.40
N ALA A 105 -18.19 -2.92 17.19
CA ALA A 105 -18.30 -4.33 16.80
C ALA A 105 -16.95 -4.99 16.47
N LEU A 106 -15.90 -4.21 16.19
CA LEU A 106 -14.58 -4.74 15.87
C LEU A 106 -13.86 -5.20 17.14
N SER A 107 -13.31 -6.42 17.14
CA SER A 107 -12.38 -6.83 18.20
C SER A 107 -11.35 -7.83 17.72
N VAL A 108 -10.20 -7.85 18.41
CA VAL A 108 -9.18 -8.90 18.27
C VAL A 108 -8.87 -9.50 19.62
N THR A 109 -8.88 -10.83 19.70
CA THR A 109 -8.68 -11.57 20.95
C THR A 109 -7.45 -12.47 20.86
N VAL A 110 -6.56 -12.33 21.84
CA VAL A 110 -5.29 -13.07 21.95
C VAL A 110 -5.33 -13.98 23.16
N ASN A 111 -4.91 -15.24 22.97
CA ASN A 111 -4.64 -16.15 24.07
C ASN A 111 -3.23 -15.91 24.61
N CYS A 112 -3.11 -15.49 25.87
CA CYS A 112 -1.84 -15.13 26.49
C CYS A 112 -0.91 -16.32 26.73
N ASN A 113 -1.47 -17.51 26.95
CA ASN A 113 -0.68 -18.72 27.19
C ASN A 113 -0.05 -19.24 25.90
N LEU A 114 -0.77 -19.11 24.78
CA LEU A 114 -0.29 -19.57 23.47
C LEU A 114 0.44 -18.48 22.67
N GLY A 115 0.17 -17.20 22.96
CA GLY A 115 0.65 -16.09 22.13
C GLY A 115 0.11 -16.15 20.70
N LYS A 116 -1.18 -16.50 20.55
CA LYS A 116 -1.84 -16.65 19.24
C LYS A 116 -3.14 -15.84 19.23
N ILE A 117 -3.48 -15.29 18.07
CA ILE A 117 -4.74 -14.57 17.84
C ILE A 117 -5.81 -15.62 17.58
N VAL A 118 -6.74 -15.78 18.51
CA VAL A 118 -7.77 -16.83 18.42
C VAL A 118 -9.01 -16.36 17.69
N GLN A 119 -9.26 -15.04 17.66
CA GLN A 119 -10.44 -14.52 17.02
C GLN A 119 -10.33 -13.06 16.59
N ILE A 120 -10.96 -12.75 15.47
CA ILE A 120 -11.24 -11.40 14.98
C ILE A 120 -12.76 -11.34 14.78
N THR A 121 -13.41 -10.37 15.43
CA THR A 121 -14.85 -10.10 15.26
C THR A 121 -15.04 -8.74 14.62
N GLY A 122 -16.16 -8.56 13.94
CA GLY A 122 -16.56 -7.31 13.29
C GLY A 122 -18.02 -7.40 12.87
N GLU A 123 -18.58 -6.34 12.27
CA GLU A 123 -20.00 -6.30 11.90
C GLU A 123 -20.42 -7.47 11.00
N ALA A 124 -19.57 -7.86 10.04
CA ALA A 124 -19.83 -8.98 9.14
C ALA A 124 -19.72 -10.36 9.82
N PHE A 125 -18.96 -10.46 10.92
CA PHE A 125 -18.67 -11.69 11.64
C PHE A 125 -18.77 -11.47 13.17
N PRO A 126 -19.98 -11.25 13.71
CA PRO A 126 -20.16 -10.96 15.13
C PRO A 126 -19.72 -12.13 16.03
N ASP A 127 -19.86 -13.37 15.57
CA ASP A 127 -19.40 -14.56 16.30
C ASP A 127 -17.95 -14.96 15.96
N GLY A 128 -17.20 -14.11 15.23
CA GLY A 128 -15.82 -14.34 14.83
C GLY A 128 -15.63 -14.84 13.40
N ALA A 129 -14.50 -14.51 12.78
CA ALA A 129 -14.13 -14.90 11.42
C ALA A 129 -13.09 -16.05 11.34
N LEU A 130 -12.23 -16.20 12.35
CA LEU A 130 -11.13 -17.16 12.36
C LEU A 130 -11.55 -18.55 12.82
N ASP A 131 -10.86 -19.59 12.32
CA ASP A 131 -10.97 -20.94 12.86
C ASP A 131 -10.25 -21.03 14.23
N ALA A 132 -11.01 -21.33 15.28
CA ALA A 132 -10.49 -21.42 16.64
C ALA A 132 -9.46 -22.54 16.86
N THR A 133 -9.45 -23.56 15.99
CA THR A 133 -8.49 -24.67 16.06
C THR A 133 -7.17 -24.35 15.37
N ARG A 134 -7.14 -23.28 14.56
CA ARG A 134 -5.99 -22.87 13.73
C ARG A 134 -5.79 -21.35 13.86
N PRO A 135 -5.34 -20.89 15.04
CA PRO A 135 -5.27 -19.47 15.33
C PRO A 135 -4.20 -18.77 14.49
N LEU A 136 -4.39 -17.47 14.28
CA LEU A 136 -3.47 -16.61 13.54
C LEU A 136 -2.23 -16.28 14.39
N ALA A 137 -1.16 -15.89 13.70
CA ALA A 137 0.16 -15.64 14.27
C ALA A 137 0.80 -16.91 14.86
N ASP A 138 0.33 -18.10 14.47
CA ASP A 138 1.11 -19.31 14.65
C ASP A 138 2.31 -19.27 13.69
N LEU A 139 3.54 -19.42 14.18
CA LEU A 139 4.72 -19.26 13.36
C LEU A 139 5.42 -20.59 13.18
N SER A 140 5.89 -20.87 11.98
CA SER A 140 6.69 -22.05 11.71
C SER A 140 7.77 -21.78 10.68
N MET A 141 8.94 -22.41 10.87
CA MET A 141 10.00 -22.52 9.86
C MET A 141 10.71 -23.87 9.99
N VAL A 142 11.48 -24.29 8.98
CA VAL A 142 12.31 -25.51 9.07
C VAL A 142 13.77 -25.11 9.14
N ARG A 143 14.50 -25.70 10.09
CA ARG A 143 15.94 -25.47 10.29
C ARG A 143 16.65 -26.77 10.62
N ASN A 144 17.73 -27.04 9.91
CA ASN A 144 18.50 -28.27 9.98
C ASN A 144 17.62 -29.52 9.87
N GLY A 145 16.62 -29.49 8.99
CA GLY A 145 15.64 -30.55 8.76
C GLY A 145 14.60 -30.72 9.88
N ILE A 146 14.53 -29.79 10.85
CA ILE A 146 13.61 -29.87 11.98
C ILE A 146 12.70 -28.65 11.99
N ALA A 147 11.39 -28.88 12.15
CA ALA A 147 10.41 -27.83 12.32
C ALA A 147 10.61 -27.05 13.64
N ASP A 148 10.52 -25.73 13.56
CA ASP A 148 10.51 -24.80 14.69
C ASP A 148 9.17 -24.06 14.72
N CYS A 149 8.34 -24.36 15.70
CA CYS A 149 6.94 -23.88 15.82
C CYS A 149 6.76 -22.69 16.77
N PHE A 150 7.87 -22.11 17.27
CA PHE A 150 7.82 -20.94 18.16
C PHE A 150 6.85 -21.10 19.35
N GLU A 151 6.90 -22.24 20.05
CA GLU A 151 5.90 -22.64 21.07
C GLU A 151 5.85 -21.72 22.29
N ARG A 152 6.96 -21.07 22.63
CA ARG A 152 7.02 -20.15 23.77
C ARG A 152 6.60 -18.75 23.33
N ALA A 153 5.75 -18.12 24.13
CA ALA A 153 5.30 -16.76 23.91
C ALA A 153 5.29 -15.93 25.20
N ASP A 154 5.62 -14.63 25.07
CA ASP A 154 5.33 -13.63 26.09
C ASP A 154 4.34 -12.62 25.52
N VAL A 155 3.22 -12.38 26.22
CA VAL A 155 2.16 -11.45 25.77
C VAL A 155 2.04 -10.29 26.75
N VAL A 156 2.13 -9.07 26.22
CA VAL A 156 2.06 -7.82 27.00
C VAL A 156 1.07 -6.86 26.35
N LEU A 157 0.26 -6.19 27.16
CA LEU A 157 -0.58 -5.08 26.73
C LEU A 157 0.14 -3.75 27.04
N THR A 158 0.33 -2.91 26.02
CA THR A 158 1.05 -1.64 26.11
C THR A 158 0.22 -0.54 25.46
N GLY A 159 -0.45 0.30 26.26
CA GLY A 159 -1.45 1.23 25.73
C GLY A 159 -2.52 0.47 24.93
N ASP A 160 -2.86 0.95 23.74
CA ASP A 160 -3.87 0.33 22.86
C ASP A 160 -3.29 -0.74 21.92
N ALA A 161 -2.18 -1.38 22.31
CA ALA A 161 -1.51 -2.39 21.52
C ALA A 161 -1.25 -3.67 22.34
N ILE A 162 -1.50 -4.84 21.74
CA ILE A 162 -1.02 -6.12 22.27
C ILE A 162 0.30 -6.44 21.58
N ARG A 163 1.33 -6.76 22.35
CA ARG A 163 2.62 -7.23 21.87
C ARG A 163 2.80 -8.70 22.24
N ILE A 164 3.08 -9.53 21.24
CA ILE A 164 3.42 -10.94 21.40
C ILE A 164 4.89 -11.13 21.00
N ASN A 165 5.72 -11.63 21.89
CA ASN A 165 7.06 -12.08 21.57
C ASN A 165 7.02 -13.61 21.41
N ARG A 166 7.27 -14.14 20.20
CA ARG A 166 7.31 -15.57 19.89
C ARG A 166 8.76 -16.03 19.79
N PHE A 167 9.11 -17.06 20.56
CA PHE A 167 10.48 -17.56 20.67
C PHE A 167 10.60 -18.94 20.01
N GLY A 168 11.47 -19.01 19.01
CA GLY A 168 11.87 -20.27 18.38
C GLY A 168 13.20 -20.78 18.93
N ARG A 169 13.80 -21.72 18.20
CA ARG A 169 15.11 -22.32 18.49
C ARG A 169 16.25 -21.38 18.15
N ASP A 170 17.42 -21.65 18.74
CA ASP A 170 18.68 -20.91 18.51
C ASP A 170 18.57 -19.38 18.63
N GLY A 171 17.70 -18.91 19.51
CA GLY A 171 17.51 -17.47 19.75
C GLY A 171 16.58 -16.76 18.77
N ALA A 172 15.87 -17.49 17.88
CA ALA A 172 14.85 -16.89 17.03
C ALA A 172 13.79 -16.17 17.85
N LEU A 173 13.54 -14.89 17.52
CA LEU A 173 12.54 -14.05 18.18
C LEU A 173 11.79 -13.24 17.13
N VAL A 174 10.48 -13.44 17.09
CA VAL A 174 9.56 -12.62 16.28
C VAL A 174 8.64 -11.86 17.23
N THR A 175 8.63 -10.54 17.11
CA THR A 175 7.69 -9.66 17.82
C THR A 175 6.51 -9.34 16.90
N ILE A 176 5.29 -9.67 17.33
CA ILE A 176 4.05 -9.31 16.66
C ILE A 176 3.37 -8.22 17.47
N THR A 177 3.17 -7.05 16.89
CA THR A 177 2.39 -5.96 17.48
C THR A 177 1.00 -5.94 16.85
N ILE A 178 -0.04 -5.87 17.67
CA ILE A 178 -1.44 -5.93 17.28
C ILE A 178 -2.13 -4.66 17.73
N THR A 179 -2.78 -3.96 16.80
CA THR A 179 -3.52 -2.73 17.05
C THR A 179 -4.83 -2.71 16.27
N LEU A 180 -5.80 -1.91 16.69
CA LEU A 180 -6.97 -1.59 15.87
C LEU A 180 -6.65 -0.33 15.03
N ALA A 181 -6.79 -0.44 13.71
CA ALA A 181 -6.50 0.64 12.76
C ALA A 181 -7.38 1.85 13.05
N LEU A 182 -6.81 3.03 13.30
CA LEU A 182 -7.63 4.20 13.68
C LEU A 182 -8.41 4.80 12.50
N ASP A 183 -8.00 4.51 11.28
CA ASP A 183 -8.56 5.02 10.03
C ASP A 183 -9.63 4.13 9.39
N GLN A 184 -9.77 2.88 9.86
CA GLN A 184 -10.63 1.85 9.27
C GLN A 184 -11.03 0.82 10.33
N ASP A 185 -12.19 0.18 10.20
CA ASP A 185 -12.52 -0.99 11.03
C ASP A 185 -11.71 -2.22 10.63
N ALA A 186 -10.46 -2.25 11.11
CA ALA A 186 -9.46 -3.24 10.75
C ALA A 186 -8.52 -3.56 11.91
N VAL A 187 -7.91 -4.74 11.86
CA VAL A 187 -6.87 -5.20 12.79
C VAL A 187 -5.52 -5.13 12.08
N ASP A 188 -4.60 -4.34 12.62
CA ASP A 188 -3.23 -4.21 12.12
C ASP A 188 -2.29 -5.15 12.89
N LEU A 189 -1.51 -5.93 12.14
CA LEU A 189 -0.43 -6.77 12.63
C LEU A 189 0.90 -6.27 12.07
N HIS A 190 1.90 -6.16 12.94
CA HIS A 190 3.26 -5.82 12.57
C HIS A 190 4.23 -6.86 13.09
N TYR A 191 4.78 -7.66 12.18
CA TYR A 191 5.78 -8.69 12.45
C TYR A 191 7.17 -8.08 12.32
N THR A 192 7.96 -8.16 13.38
CA THR A 192 9.33 -7.66 13.40
C THR A 192 10.29 -8.69 13.99
N ALA A 193 11.47 -8.80 13.41
CA ALA A 193 12.55 -9.62 13.91
C ALA A 193 13.90 -8.99 13.59
N ARG A 194 14.91 -9.29 14.39
CA ARG A 194 16.31 -8.94 14.14
C ARG A 194 17.16 -10.15 14.51
N ASN A 195 18.23 -10.39 13.76
CA ASN A 195 19.09 -11.56 13.94
C ASN A 195 18.29 -12.86 13.87
N LEU A 196 17.28 -12.92 12.99
CA LEU A 196 16.53 -14.15 12.75
C LEU A 196 17.52 -15.20 12.21
N PRO A 197 17.56 -16.42 12.78
CA PRO A 197 18.48 -17.42 12.26
C PRO A 197 17.98 -17.92 10.90
N ARG A 198 18.92 -18.17 9.99
CA ARG A 198 18.63 -18.61 8.62
C ARG A 198 17.81 -19.90 8.62
N PRO A 199 16.64 -19.95 7.94
CA PRO A 199 15.91 -21.19 7.68
C PRO A 199 16.71 -22.13 6.77
N ASP A 200 16.28 -23.37 6.62
CA ASP A 200 16.76 -24.20 5.51
C ASP A 200 16.40 -23.55 4.17
N GLY A 201 17.11 -23.93 3.11
CA GLY A 201 16.88 -23.37 1.78
C GLY A 201 15.53 -23.81 1.20
N GLY A 202 14.83 -22.88 0.55
CA GLY A 202 13.61 -23.17 -0.19
C GLY A 202 12.32 -22.64 0.45
N VAL A 203 11.21 -22.79 -0.27
CA VAL A 203 9.90 -22.27 0.16
C VAL A 203 9.32 -23.09 1.31
N ASN A 204 9.52 -24.40 1.33
CA ASN A 204 8.98 -25.30 2.37
C ASN A 204 9.63 -25.08 3.73
N ALA A 205 10.80 -24.45 3.77
CA ALA A 205 11.52 -24.13 5.00
C ALA A 205 11.27 -22.69 5.50
N ALA A 206 10.60 -21.86 4.71
CA ALA A 206 10.39 -20.45 4.99
C ALA A 206 9.67 -20.20 6.33
N LEU A 207 9.90 -19.02 6.90
CA LEU A 207 9.11 -18.56 8.04
C LEU A 207 7.72 -18.16 7.54
N CYS A 208 6.72 -18.91 7.99
CA CYS A 208 5.33 -18.74 7.58
C CYS A 208 4.40 -18.47 8.77
N THR A 209 3.24 -17.87 8.48
CA THR A 209 2.10 -17.85 9.40
C THR A 209 0.82 -18.32 8.70
N PRO A 210 0.00 -19.21 9.31
CA PRO A 210 -1.21 -19.68 8.70
C PRO A 210 -2.34 -18.68 8.88
N ILE A 211 -3.25 -18.68 7.90
CA ILE A 211 -4.49 -17.92 7.90
C ILE A 211 -5.62 -18.91 7.66
N ALA A 212 -6.46 -19.11 8.67
CA ALA A 212 -7.59 -20.02 8.61
C ALA A 212 -8.86 -19.31 9.06
N VAL A 213 -9.86 -19.29 8.17
CA VAL A 213 -11.21 -18.77 8.44
C VAL A 213 -12.14 -19.93 8.76
N ARG A 214 -13.17 -19.69 9.56
CA ARG A 214 -14.11 -20.75 10.01
C ARG A 214 -15.13 -21.19 8.96
N PHE A 215 -15.11 -20.58 7.78
CA PHE A 215 -16.12 -20.75 6.74
C PHE A 215 -15.47 -21.18 5.42
N PRO A 216 -16.17 -21.94 4.56
CA PRO A 216 -15.67 -22.24 3.22
C PRO A 216 -15.57 -20.94 2.41
N TYR A 217 -14.47 -20.77 1.69
CA TYR A 217 -14.19 -19.51 1.00
C TYR A 217 -13.81 -19.68 -0.47
N THR A 218 -14.09 -18.62 -1.23
CA THR A 218 -13.48 -18.31 -2.51
C THR A 218 -12.32 -17.36 -2.28
N LEU A 219 -11.22 -17.57 -2.99
CA LEU A 219 -9.99 -16.80 -2.84
C LEU A 219 -9.87 -15.76 -3.96
N ILE A 220 -9.71 -14.49 -3.58
CA ILE A 220 -9.47 -13.37 -4.50
C ILE A 220 -8.10 -12.78 -4.18
N HIS A 221 -7.36 -12.38 -5.21
CA HIS A 221 -6.05 -11.73 -5.06
C HIS A 221 -5.87 -10.61 -6.07
N ASP A 222 -4.90 -9.72 -5.83
CA ASP A 222 -4.46 -8.76 -6.83
C ASP A 222 -3.24 -9.24 -7.63
N HIS A 223 -3.20 -8.76 -8.87
CA HIS A 223 -2.11 -8.95 -9.82
C HIS A 223 -1.90 -7.62 -10.58
N PRO A 224 -0.88 -7.49 -11.44
CA PRO A 224 -0.63 -6.23 -12.15
C PRO A 224 -1.90 -5.75 -12.88
N TYR A 225 -2.39 -4.58 -12.45
CA TYR A 225 -3.60 -3.91 -12.96
C TYR A 225 -4.90 -4.74 -12.91
N GLY A 226 -5.05 -5.66 -11.95
CA GLY A 226 -6.32 -6.39 -11.80
C GLY A 226 -6.50 -7.04 -10.44
N VAL A 227 -7.75 -7.42 -10.20
CA VAL A 227 -8.18 -8.20 -9.03
C VAL A 227 -9.10 -9.29 -9.56
N SER A 228 -8.83 -10.53 -9.19
CA SER A 228 -9.59 -11.68 -9.70
C SER A 228 -9.59 -12.85 -8.71
N GLN A 229 -10.50 -13.78 -8.92
CA GLN A 229 -10.51 -15.04 -8.21
C GLN A 229 -9.32 -15.91 -8.65
N VAL A 230 -8.66 -16.55 -7.68
CA VAL A 230 -7.61 -17.54 -7.92
C VAL A 230 -7.99 -18.87 -7.26
N ASN A 231 -7.66 -19.98 -7.92
CA ASN A 231 -7.75 -21.31 -7.33
C ASN A 231 -6.35 -21.93 -7.33
N PRO A 232 -5.52 -21.69 -6.29
CA PRO A 232 -4.18 -22.25 -6.23
C PRO A 232 -4.27 -23.78 -6.18
N HIS A 233 -3.68 -24.44 -7.17
CA HIS A 233 -3.67 -25.90 -7.27
C HIS A 233 -2.42 -26.39 -8.00
N GLY A 234 -2.01 -27.62 -7.72
CA GLY A 234 -0.93 -28.31 -8.43
C GLY A 234 0.36 -28.43 -7.62
N THR A 235 1.31 -29.18 -8.18
CA THR A 235 2.65 -29.34 -7.62
C THR A 235 3.66 -28.85 -8.66
N TYR A 236 4.53 -27.95 -8.24
CA TYR A 236 5.53 -27.33 -9.10
C TYR A 236 6.93 -27.65 -8.57
N LEU A 237 7.88 -27.89 -9.48
CA LEU A 237 9.27 -28.10 -9.11
C LEU A 237 10.01 -26.76 -9.15
N LYS A 238 10.54 -26.32 -8.01
CA LYS A 238 11.48 -25.21 -7.93
C LYS A 238 12.90 -25.77 -7.81
N LYS A 239 13.80 -25.28 -8.68
CA LYS A 239 15.20 -25.70 -8.75
C LYS A 239 16.05 -24.82 -7.85
N TYR A 240 17.03 -25.40 -7.17
CA TYR A 240 17.99 -24.70 -6.31
C TYR A 240 19.40 -25.28 -6.42
N PRO A 241 20.46 -24.46 -6.26
CA PRO A 241 21.82 -24.94 -6.15
C PRO A 241 22.12 -25.53 -4.75
N ILE A 242 23.13 -26.40 -4.67
CA ILE A 242 23.71 -26.87 -3.39
C ILE A 242 24.88 -25.99 -2.95
N GLY A 243 25.42 -25.17 -3.85
CA GLY A 243 26.51 -24.23 -3.59
C GLY A 243 26.57 -23.18 -4.69
N ASP A 244 27.72 -23.02 -5.34
CA ASP A 244 27.93 -22.03 -6.40
C ASP A 244 26.87 -22.12 -7.53
N TRP A 245 26.39 -20.94 -7.94
CA TRP A 245 25.11 -20.68 -8.60
C TRP A 245 24.92 -21.45 -9.91
N MET A 246 25.98 -21.77 -10.65
CA MET A 246 25.85 -22.50 -11.94
C MET A 246 26.74 -23.72 -12.09
N THR A 247 27.63 -23.97 -11.13
CA THR A 247 28.62 -25.05 -11.21
C THR A 247 28.35 -26.17 -10.23
N SER A 248 27.49 -25.93 -9.24
CA SER A 248 27.14 -26.92 -8.22
C SER A 248 26.01 -27.85 -8.66
N LYS A 249 25.96 -29.02 -8.01
CA LYS A 249 24.82 -29.93 -8.10
C LYS A 249 23.55 -29.17 -7.74
N GLN A 250 22.46 -29.50 -8.42
CA GLN A 250 21.16 -28.87 -8.25
C GLN A 250 20.22 -29.85 -7.56
N TRP A 251 19.30 -29.33 -6.77
CA TRP A 251 18.21 -30.09 -6.16
C TRP A 251 16.87 -29.44 -6.53
N PHE A 252 15.78 -30.19 -6.37
CA PHE A 252 14.44 -29.74 -6.70
C PHE A 252 13.54 -29.85 -5.47
N GLU A 253 12.82 -28.77 -5.21
CA GLU A 253 11.76 -28.68 -4.21
C GLU A 253 10.40 -28.87 -4.89
N GLU A 254 9.56 -29.74 -4.35
CA GLU A 254 8.13 -29.74 -4.69
C GLU A 254 7.41 -28.66 -3.87
N VAL A 255 6.80 -27.71 -4.56
CA VAL A 255 5.99 -26.63 -3.99
C VAL A 255 4.54 -26.87 -4.36
N HIS A 256 3.69 -27.04 -3.35
CA HIS A 256 2.28 -27.39 -3.53
C HIS A 256 1.39 -26.14 -3.45
N ASN A 257 0.50 -26.01 -4.44
CA ASN A 257 -0.52 -24.96 -4.56
C ASN A 257 -0.01 -23.53 -4.29
N PRO A 258 1.15 -23.11 -4.85
CA PRO A 258 1.64 -21.75 -4.66
C PRO A 258 0.80 -20.74 -5.42
N PHE A 259 0.74 -19.52 -4.90
CA PHE A 259 0.26 -18.34 -5.62
C PHE A 259 0.93 -17.08 -5.09
N THR A 260 0.82 -15.99 -5.84
CA THR A 260 1.31 -14.68 -5.41
C THR A 260 0.18 -13.67 -5.35
N ALA A 261 0.30 -12.69 -4.47
CA ALA A 261 -0.57 -11.52 -4.42
C ALA A 261 0.30 -10.28 -4.27
N LEU A 262 -0.02 -9.18 -4.95
CA LEU A 262 0.81 -7.98 -4.90
C LEU A 262 0.69 -7.27 -3.55
N GLN A 263 -0.55 -7.04 -3.09
CA GLN A 263 -0.87 -6.31 -1.86
C GLN A 263 -2.12 -6.79 -1.14
N LEU A 264 -2.94 -7.65 -1.75
CA LEU A 264 -4.18 -8.13 -1.12
C LEU A 264 -4.53 -9.57 -1.42
N VAL A 265 -5.12 -10.21 -0.40
CA VAL A 265 -5.78 -11.52 -0.49
C VAL A 265 -7.12 -11.42 0.24
N ASP A 266 -8.20 -11.87 -0.38
CA ASP A 266 -9.53 -11.87 0.24
C ASP A 266 -10.12 -13.29 0.27
N LEU A 267 -10.58 -13.71 1.44
CA LEU A 267 -11.30 -14.94 1.69
C LEU A 267 -12.79 -14.63 1.81
N VAL A 268 -13.51 -14.76 0.70
CA VAL A 268 -14.96 -14.45 0.61
C VAL A 268 -15.75 -15.72 0.87
N GLU A 269 -16.74 -15.66 1.78
CA GLU A 269 -17.60 -16.80 2.09
C GLU A 269 -18.27 -17.34 0.82
N ALA A 270 -18.16 -18.65 0.60
CA ALA A 270 -18.59 -19.29 -0.65
C ALA A 270 -20.11 -19.47 -0.76
N ASP A 271 -20.86 -19.32 0.34
CA ASP A 271 -22.31 -19.48 0.35
C ASP A 271 -23.00 -18.22 -0.19
N PRO A 272 -23.71 -18.28 -1.34
CA PRO A 272 -24.44 -17.13 -1.87
C PRO A 272 -25.56 -16.64 -0.95
N ALA A 273 -26.06 -17.49 -0.03
CA ALA A 273 -27.16 -17.16 0.87
C ALA A 273 -26.74 -16.30 2.07
N SER A 274 -25.45 -16.27 2.43
CA SER A 274 -24.96 -15.53 3.60
C SER A 274 -24.68 -14.04 3.32
N GLY A 275 -24.90 -13.59 2.08
CA GLY A 275 -24.45 -12.29 1.60
C GLY A 275 -22.94 -12.32 1.35
N GLU A 276 -22.46 -11.68 0.28
CA GLU A 276 -21.03 -11.62 -0.07
C GLU A 276 -20.23 -10.94 1.06
N ARG A 277 -19.79 -11.69 2.09
CA ARG A 277 -18.94 -11.22 3.20
C ARG A 277 -17.62 -11.98 3.21
N GLY A 278 -16.59 -11.37 3.78
CA GLY A 278 -15.26 -11.95 3.75
C GLY A 278 -14.27 -11.32 4.71
N VAL A 279 -13.06 -11.86 4.68
CA VAL A 279 -11.90 -11.33 5.38
C VAL A 279 -10.86 -10.93 4.34
N LEU A 280 -10.71 -9.63 4.16
CA LEU A 280 -9.70 -9.03 3.32
C LEU A 280 -8.42 -8.85 4.14
N MET A 281 -7.34 -9.47 3.68
CA MET A 281 -5.98 -9.29 4.16
C MET A 281 -5.23 -8.36 3.20
N LEU A 282 -4.70 -7.26 3.73
CA LEU A 282 -3.78 -6.36 3.03
C LEU A 282 -2.38 -6.58 3.56
N HIS A 283 -1.36 -6.52 2.70
CA HIS A 283 0.04 -6.66 3.10
C HIS A 283 0.94 -5.67 2.34
N ASP A 284 2.09 -5.32 2.92
CA ASP A 284 2.95 -4.25 2.41
C ASP A 284 4.12 -4.72 1.52
N GLY A 285 4.22 -6.02 1.25
CA GLY A 285 5.22 -6.55 0.30
C GLY A 285 5.50 -8.04 0.36
N SER A 286 4.96 -8.77 1.36
CA SER A 286 5.11 -10.24 1.44
C SER A 286 4.14 -10.94 0.49
N GLN A 287 4.56 -11.13 -0.76
CA GLN A 287 3.69 -11.55 -1.87
C GLN A 287 3.47 -13.06 -2.01
N ALA A 288 4.25 -13.90 -1.31
CA ALA A 288 4.24 -15.35 -1.53
C ALA A 288 3.28 -16.06 -0.57
N PHE A 289 2.44 -16.93 -1.12
CA PHE A 289 1.45 -17.70 -0.38
C PHE A 289 1.40 -19.15 -0.88
N LEU A 290 1.05 -20.06 0.02
CA LEU A 290 0.72 -21.45 -0.30
C LEU A 290 -0.71 -21.74 0.15
N ARG A 291 -1.45 -22.54 -0.61
CA ARG A 291 -2.71 -23.12 -0.14
C ARG A 291 -2.47 -24.50 0.44
N ASP A 292 -2.80 -24.65 1.71
CA ASP A 292 -2.71 -25.92 2.45
C ASP A 292 -4.11 -26.32 2.92
N GLY A 293 -4.82 -27.09 2.08
CA GLY A 293 -6.22 -27.45 2.31
C GLY A 293 -7.16 -26.23 2.36
N ASP A 294 -7.76 -26.02 3.52
CA ASP A 294 -8.70 -24.96 3.89
C ASP A 294 -8.02 -23.78 4.61
N ARG A 295 -6.69 -23.71 4.60
CA ARG A 295 -5.94 -22.56 5.10
C ARG A 295 -4.95 -22.05 4.06
N LEU A 296 -4.49 -20.82 4.27
CA LEU A 296 -3.39 -20.23 3.54
C LEU A 296 -2.15 -20.21 4.44
N LEU A 297 -0.96 -20.38 3.86
CA LEU A 297 0.31 -20.09 4.52
C LEU A 297 0.86 -18.81 3.90
N HIS A 298 0.99 -17.76 4.71
CA HIS A 298 1.63 -16.51 4.29
C HIS A 298 3.13 -16.61 4.58
N VAL A 299 3.95 -16.51 3.54
CA VAL A 299 5.41 -16.54 3.65
C VAL A 299 5.90 -15.17 4.09
N LEU A 300 6.47 -15.07 5.29
CA LEU A 300 6.96 -13.81 5.86
C LEU A 300 8.38 -13.51 5.40
N THR A 301 9.26 -14.53 5.39
CA THR A 301 10.62 -14.47 4.85
C THR A 301 11.11 -15.88 4.51
N MET A 302 12.01 -15.99 3.54
CA MET A 302 12.64 -17.25 3.13
C MET A 302 14.14 -17.05 2.88
N TYR A 303 14.89 -18.13 2.95
CA TYR A 303 16.25 -18.18 2.43
C TYR A 303 16.20 -18.80 1.05
N ASP A 304 16.60 -18.04 0.02
CA ASP A 304 16.73 -18.55 -1.34
C ASP A 304 18.18 -19.02 -1.57
N PRO A 305 18.44 -20.32 -1.78
CA PRO A 305 19.77 -20.84 -2.08
C PRO A 305 20.46 -20.20 -3.30
N TRP A 306 19.71 -19.55 -4.19
CA TRP A 306 20.29 -18.77 -5.29
C TRP A 306 21.07 -17.54 -4.81
N ASP A 307 20.85 -17.08 -3.57
CA ASP A 307 21.56 -15.97 -2.94
C ASP A 307 22.84 -16.42 -2.16
N GLU A 308 23.33 -17.63 -2.42
CA GLU A 308 24.50 -18.22 -1.75
C GLU A 308 24.36 -18.15 -0.22
N ASP A 309 25.34 -17.65 0.52
CA ASP A 309 25.25 -17.56 1.99
C ASP A 309 24.40 -16.37 2.49
N PHE A 310 23.95 -15.49 1.60
CA PHE A 310 23.24 -14.28 1.99
C PHE A 310 21.82 -14.59 2.45
N PHE A 311 21.49 -14.12 3.66
CA PHE A 311 20.14 -14.15 4.20
C PHE A 311 19.87 -12.84 4.93
N TYR A 312 18.74 -12.21 4.62
CA TYR A 312 18.31 -11.01 5.31
C TYR A 312 17.62 -11.39 6.62
N ASP A 313 18.36 -11.23 7.73
CA ASP A 313 17.97 -11.67 9.07
C ASP A 313 17.03 -10.70 9.82
N GLN A 314 16.56 -9.65 9.13
CA GLN A 314 15.59 -8.69 9.64
C GLN A 314 14.24 -8.93 9.00
N LEU A 315 13.19 -8.86 9.81
CA LEU A 315 11.81 -8.94 9.35
C LEU A 315 11.12 -7.63 9.71
N ASP A 316 10.39 -7.08 8.74
CA ASP A 316 9.50 -5.92 8.91
C ASP A 316 8.33 -6.11 7.95
N VAL A 317 7.26 -6.75 8.43
CA VAL A 317 6.08 -7.10 7.62
C VAL A 317 4.83 -6.56 8.29
N ARG A 318 4.05 -5.80 7.54
CA ARG A 318 2.78 -5.24 8.01
C ARG A 318 1.62 -5.90 7.28
N VAL A 319 0.63 -6.31 8.05
CA VAL A 319 -0.60 -6.93 7.56
C VAL A 319 -1.80 -6.25 8.20
N ARG A 320 -2.87 -6.03 7.44
CA ARG A 320 -4.14 -5.51 7.94
C ARG A 320 -5.26 -6.48 7.58
N PHE A 321 -6.10 -6.84 8.55
CA PHE A 321 -7.29 -7.66 8.36
C PHE A 321 -8.55 -6.82 8.48
N ILE A 322 -9.40 -6.90 7.47
CA ILE A 322 -10.68 -6.19 7.39
C ILE A 322 -11.78 -7.23 7.24
N SER A 323 -12.64 -7.38 8.26
CA SER A 323 -13.91 -8.09 8.09
C SER A 323 -14.87 -7.19 7.33
N HIS A 324 -15.44 -7.67 6.23
CA HIS A 324 -16.31 -6.85 5.40
C HIS A 324 -17.57 -7.60 4.98
N GLY A 325 -18.65 -6.83 4.75
CA GLY A 325 -19.79 -7.27 3.95
C GLY A 325 -19.46 -7.19 2.46
N ARG A 326 -20.45 -6.84 1.64
CA ARG A 326 -20.23 -6.75 0.19
C ARG A 326 -19.27 -5.62 -0.16
N ILE A 327 -18.16 -5.96 -0.80
CA ILE A 327 -17.23 -5.01 -1.41
C ILE A 327 -16.89 -5.47 -2.84
N ASN A 328 -16.61 -4.52 -3.73
CA ASN A 328 -16.23 -4.79 -5.12
C ASN A 328 -14.69 -4.83 -5.29
N HIS A 329 -14.21 -5.13 -6.49
CA HIS A 329 -12.77 -5.25 -6.75
C HIS A 329 -12.04 -3.90 -6.69
N ALA A 330 -12.68 -2.82 -7.17
CA ALA A 330 -12.12 -1.48 -7.08
C ALA A 330 -11.93 -1.06 -5.61
N GLU A 331 -12.87 -1.36 -4.72
CA GLU A 331 -12.78 -1.09 -3.29
C GLU A 331 -11.66 -1.89 -2.62
N ARG A 332 -11.56 -3.20 -2.88
CA ARG A 332 -10.44 -4.04 -2.40
C ARG A 332 -9.10 -3.42 -2.78
N TRP A 333 -8.96 -3.07 -4.06
CA TRP A 333 -7.72 -2.52 -4.58
C TRP A 333 -7.41 -1.14 -3.97
N LYS A 334 -8.42 -0.26 -3.84
CA LYS A 334 -8.27 1.05 -3.20
C LYS A 334 -7.80 0.91 -1.74
N LEU A 335 -8.41 0.01 -0.95
CA LEU A 335 -7.99 -0.28 0.43
C LEU A 335 -6.54 -0.77 0.50
N ALA A 336 -6.14 -1.67 -0.40
CA ALA A 336 -4.76 -2.16 -0.48
C ALA A 336 -3.76 -1.04 -0.78
N GLN A 337 -4.07 -0.17 -1.75
CA GLN A 337 -3.22 0.98 -2.06
C GLN A 337 -3.16 2.00 -0.91
N GLU A 338 -4.27 2.19 -0.18
CA GLU A 338 -4.30 3.07 0.99
C GLU A 338 -3.40 2.58 2.11
N PHE A 339 -3.43 1.29 2.39
CA PHE A 339 -2.55 0.63 3.34
C PHE A 339 -1.07 0.73 2.94
N ALA A 340 -0.75 0.45 1.67
CA ALA A 340 0.63 0.45 1.19
C ALA A 340 1.23 1.86 1.01
N ARG A 341 0.38 2.88 0.77
CA ARG A 341 0.82 4.25 0.43
C ARG A 341 0.26 5.27 1.41
N PRO A 342 0.95 5.57 2.53
CA PRO A 342 0.45 6.49 3.53
C PRO A 342 0.34 7.94 3.00
N VAL A 343 -0.45 8.76 3.68
CA VAL A 343 -0.48 10.21 3.45
C VAL A 343 0.86 10.81 3.87
N LEU A 344 1.39 11.71 3.04
CA LEU A 344 2.66 12.38 3.31
C LEU A 344 2.39 13.70 4.01
N CYS A 345 3.05 13.97 5.13
CA CYS A 345 2.87 15.23 5.87
C CYS A 345 4.17 16.03 5.96
N SER A 346 4.04 17.35 6.02
CA SER A 346 5.15 18.24 6.38
C SER A 346 4.65 19.31 7.35
N PHE A 347 5.27 19.36 8.54
CA PHE A 347 4.91 20.25 9.64
C PHE A 347 5.85 21.44 9.80
N GLN A 348 6.69 21.73 8.80
CA GLN A 348 7.71 22.76 8.96
C GLN A 348 7.08 24.15 9.07
N LYS A 349 7.12 24.73 10.29
CA LYS A 349 6.79 26.13 10.53
C LYS A 349 7.81 27.02 9.80
N THR A 350 7.32 28.01 9.06
CA THR A 350 8.19 29.05 8.51
C THR A 350 8.82 29.82 9.67
N ASN A 351 10.12 29.64 9.91
CA ASN A 351 10.89 30.46 10.84
C ASN A 351 10.96 31.90 10.30
N GLY A 352 9.93 32.72 10.54
CA GLY A 352 9.92 34.19 10.41
C GLY A 352 10.18 34.79 9.02
N ALA A 353 10.59 34.01 8.02
CA ALA A 353 10.79 34.49 6.66
C ALA A 353 9.43 34.47 5.95
N HIS A 354 8.71 35.59 6.03
CA HIS A 354 7.56 35.83 5.18
C HIS A 354 7.92 35.55 3.71
N PRO A 355 7.07 34.85 2.94
CA PRO A 355 7.26 34.74 1.49
C PRO A 355 7.38 36.17 0.93
N LYS A 356 8.47 36.43 0.20
CA LYS A 356 8.84 37.77 -0.26
C LYS A 356 7.85 38.40 -1.26
N GLN A 357 6.71 37.78 -1.56
CA GLN A 357 5.66 38.35 -2.42
C GLN A 357 4.32 37.65 -2.17
N ALA A 358 3.25 38.44 -1.96
CA ALA A 358 1.88 37.94 -1.78
C ALA A 358 1.30 37.23 -3.03
N SER A 359 1.96 37.33 -4.19
CA SER A 359 1.57 36.66 -5.44
C SER A 359 2.03 35.20 -5.56
N ASP A 360 2.69 34.65 -4.53
CA ASP A 360 3.36 33.34 -4.58
C ASP A 360 2.77 32.30 -3.59
N VAL A 361 1.67 32.66 -2.92
CA VAL A 361 0.97 31.80 -1.95
C VAL A 361 0.06 30.83 -2.69
N LEU A 362 0.31 29.54 -2.48
CA LEU A 362 -0.51 28.47 -3.05
C LEU A 362 -1.86 28.36 -2.32
N PRO A 363 -2.93 27.87 -2.99
CA PRO A 363 -4.21 27.63 -2.34
C PRO A 363 -4.08 26.67 -1.14
N PRO A 364 -4.96 26.77 -0.12
CA PRO A 364 -4.93 25.88 1.03
C PRO A 364 -5.27 24.42 0.69
N ALA A 365 -5.92 24.16 -0.45
CA ALA A 365 -6.15 22.82 -0.94
C ALA A 365 -6.08 22.78 -2.47
N PHE A 366 -5.61 21.67 -3.01
CA PHE A 366 -5.51 21.44 -4.45
C PHE A 366 -5.53 19.94 -4.72
N GLY A 367 -6.21 19.51 -5.77
CA GLY A 367 -6.04 18.15 -6.30
C GLY A 367 -5.91 18.18 -7.81
N CYS A 368 -5.38 17.09 -8.36
CA CYS A 368 -5.00 17.07 -9.76
C CYS A 368 -6.07 16.47 -10.68
N VAL A 369 -6.88 15.55 -10.17
CA VAL A 369 -7.83 14.78 -10.99
C VAL A 369 -8.92 14.16 -10.13
N TRP A 370 -10.19 14.29 -10.53
CA TRP A 370 -11.32 13.58 -9.93
C TRP A 370 -11.91 12.64 -10.97
N CYS A 371 -12.14 11.40 -10.56
CA CYS A 371 -12.85 10.40 -11.33
C CYS A 371 -14.21 10.15 -10.69
N ASP A 372 -15.27 10.34 -11.47
CA ASP A 372 -16.65 10.19 -10.97
C ASP A 372 -17.12 8.71 -11.03
N ALA A 373 -16.37 7.83 -11.68
CA ALA A 373 -16.70 6.41 -11.81
C ALA A 373 -16.10 5.58 -10.66
N ASP A 374 -16.95 4.97 -9.84
CA ASP A 374 -16.53 4.22 -8.63
C ASP A 374 -15.73 2.95 -8.93
N ASN A 375 -16.02 2.31 -10.06
CA ASN A 375 -15.36 1.08 -10.53
C ASN A 375 -14.02 1.32 -11.24
N VAL A 376 -13.62 2.59 -11.40
CA VAL A 376 -12.38 2.99 -12.05
C VAL A 376 -11.46 3.68 -11.03
N ALA A 377 -10.18 3.33 -11.05
CA ALA A 377 -9.17 4.02 -10.25
C ALA A 377 -8.15 4.71 -11.14
N VAL A 378 -7.79 5.95 -10.78
CA VAL A 378 -6.65 6.64 -11.40
C VAL A 378 -5.37 6.13 -10.72
N THR A 379 -4.60 5.31 -11.42
CA THR A 379 -3.46 4.57 -10.85
C THR A 379 -2.13 5.31 -11.02
N ALA A 380 -2.05 6.25 -11.97
CA ALA A 380 -0.88 7.09 -12.15
C ALA A 380 -1.25 8.48 -12.69
N PHE A 381 -0.48 9.49 -12.25
CA PHE A 381 -0.49 10.84 -12.80
C PHE A 381 0.93 11.40 -12.81
N TYR A 382 1.50 11.62 -13.99
CA TYR A 382 2.88 12.06 -14.15
C TYR A 382 3.07 12.87 -15.43
N ARG A 383 4.32 13.24 -15.75
CA ARG A 383 4.67 13.95 -16.98
C ARG A 383 5.70 13.17 -17.78
N GLU A 384 5.59 13.24 -19.10
CA GLU A 384 6.61 12.74 -20.02
C GLU A 384 7.32 13.91 -20.70
N SER A 385 8.35 13.63 -21.51
CA SER A 385 9.11 14.68 -22.20
C SER A 385 8.36 15.24 -23.40
N GLN A 386 7.78 14.39 -24.24
CA GLN A 386 7.11 14.79 -25.47
C GLN A 386 6.18 13.67 -25.95
N LEU A 387 5.03 14.06 -26.50
CA LEU A 387 4.20 13.22 -27.36
C LEU A 387 3.88 14.02 -28.63
N GLU A 388 4.41 13.62 -29.77
CA GLU A 388 4.20 14.32 -31.05
C GLU A 388 4.43 15.85 -30.93
N ASP A 389 3.35 16.64 -31.03
CA ASP A 389 3.31 18.10 -30.96
C ASP A 389 3.11 18.66 -29.54
N VAL A 390 2.77 17.81 -28.56
CA VAL A 390 2.57 18.22 -27.17
C VAL A 390 3.88 18.12 -26.39
N GLN A 391 4.40 19.26 -25.96
CA GLN A 391 5.58 19.33 -25.10
C GLN A 391 5.21 19.09 -23.64
N TYR A 392 5.93 18.17 -22.99
CA TYR A 392 5.77 17.81 -21.59
C TYR A 392 4.31 17.48 -21.16
N PRO A 393 3.62 16.57 -21.87
CA PRO A 393 2.24 16.22 -21.59
C PRO A 393 2.09 15.62 -20.19
N TYR A 394 0.92 15.81 -19.60
CA TYR A 394 0.49 15.05 -18.44
C TYR A 394 -0.06 13.70 -18.90
N VAL A 395 0.34 12.64 -18.22
CA VAL A 395 -0.12 11.28 -18.47
C VAL A 395 -0.95 10.80 -17.29
N LEU A 396 -2.18 10.37 -17.57
CA LEU A 396 -3.04 9.68 -16.62
C LEU A 396 -3.17 8.21 -17.01
N ARG A 397 -3.12 7.32 -16.03
CA ARG A 397 -3.49 5.91 -16.21
C ARG A 397 -4.68 5.56 -15.35
N LEU A 398 -5.66 4.93 -15.95
CA LEU A 398 -6.92 4.51 -15.33
C LEU A 398 -7.12 3.01 -15.54
N VAL A 399 -7.73 2.36 -14.55
CA VAL A 399 -8.05 0.93 -14.61
C VAL A 399 -9.46 0.71 -14.13
N GLU A 400 -10.24 -0.02 -14.92
CA GLU A 400 -11.53 -0.57 -14.53
C GLU A 400 -11.32 -1.91 -13.82
N PHE A 401 -11.79 -2.06 -12.58
CA PHE A 401 -11.47 -3.23 -11.76
C PHE A 401 -12.64 -4.23 -11.60
N ASN A 402 -13.87 -3.82 -11.88
CA ASN A 402 -15.06 -4.62 -11.57
C ASN A 402 -15.54 -5.47 -12.75
N GLY A 403 -14.88 -5.42 -13.91
CA GLY A 403 -15.28 -6.13 -15.11
C GLY A 403 -16.55 -5.56 -15.74
N GLN A 404 -16.79 -4.26 -15.54
CA GLN A 404 -18.02 -3.58 -15.97
C GLN A 404 -17.68 -2.46 -16.94
N ALA A 405 -18.30 -2.48 -18.13
CA ALA A 405 -18.23 -1.36 -19.05
C ALA A 405 -18.80 -0.10 -18.36
N THR A 406 -18.13 1.04 -18.51
CA THR A 406 -18.52 2.26 -17.81
C THR A 406 -18.13 3.51 -18.59
N SER A 407 -18.95 4.56 -18.43
CA SER A 407 -18.65 5.89 -18.93
C SER A 407 -17.87 6.66 -17.85
N VAL A 408 -16.66 7.10 -18.18
CA VAL A 408 -15.77 7.78 -17.24
C VAL A 408 -15.82 9.27 -17.49
N ARG A 409 -16.11 10.03 -16.44
CA ARG A 409 -15.96 11.49 -16.39
C ARG A 409 -14.78 11.84 -15.50
N LEU A 410 -13.77 12.50 -16.07
CA LEU A 410 -12.61 13.02 -15.34
C LEU A 410 -12.67 14.54 -15.28
N ARG A 411 -12.54 15.09 -14.07
CA ARG A 411 -12.48 16.53 -13.82
C ARG A 411 -11.05 16.93 -13.46
N LEU A 412 -10.51 17.92 -14.16
CA LEU A 412 -9.15 18.44 -13.97
C LEU A 412 -9.15 19.96 -13.77
N PRO A 413 -8.21 20.51 -12.97
CA PRO A 413 -8.13 21.94 -12.71
C PRO A 413 -7.66 22.70 -13.95
N GLY A 414 -8.31 23.83 -14.23
CA GLY A 414 -7.98 24.72 -15.35
C GLY A 414 -8.51 24.26 -16.70
N ARG A 415 -8.02 24.91 -17.76
CA ARG A 415 -8.35 24.59 -19.15
C ARG A 415 -7.45 23.46 -19.66
N ILE A 416 -8.05 22.55 -20.43
CA ILE A 416 -7.35 21.50 -21.17
C ILE A 416 -7.27 21.93 -22.63
N ALA A 417 -6.07 22.13 -23.14
CA ALA A 417 -5.85 22.55 -24.52
C ALA A 417 -5.98 21.37 -25.51
N ASP A 418 -5.55 20.18 -25.09
CA ASP A 418 -5.66 18.95 -25.86
C ASP A 418 -5.79 17.75 -24.92
N ALA A 419 -6.56 16.74 -25.33
CA ALA A 419 -6.77 15.51 -24.58
C ALA A 419 -6.91 14.31 -25.53
N ARG A 420 -6.12 13.27 -25.30
CA ARG A 420 -6.06 12.09 -26.16
C ARG A 420 -6.11 10.81 -25.32
N LYS A 421 -6.99 9.86 -25.67
CA LYS A 421 -6.91 8.47 -25.21
C LYS A 421 -5.93 7.75 -26.13
N THR A 422 -4.89 7.15 -25.57
CA THR A 422 -3.83 6.46 -26.30
C THR A 422 -3.75 4.99 -25.92
N ASN A 423 -3.04 4.21 -26.72
CA ASN A 423 -2.54 2.91 -26.28
C ASN A 423 -1.30 3.07 -25.38
N LEU A 424 -0.71 1.95 -24.94
CA LEU A 424 0.48 1.94 -24.09
C LEU A 424 1.75 2.47 -24.78
N LEU A 425 1.76 2.56 -26.11
CA LEU A 425 2.87 3.10 -26.91
C LEU A 425 2.71 4.60 -27.19
N GLY A 426 1.63 5.23 -26.72
CA GLY A 426 1.34 6.65 -26.95
C GLY A 426 0.60 6.94 -28.26
N GLU A 427 0.23 5.93 -29.04
CA GLU A 427 -0.52 6.13 -30.29
C GLU A 427 -1.95 6.58 -29.98
N THR A 428 -2.41 7.63 -30.66
CA THR A 428 -3.74 8.20 -30.41
C THR A 428 -4.83 7.25 -30.91
N ILE A 429 -5.68 6.79 -30.00
CA ILE A 429 -6.90 6.04 -30.31
C ILE A 429 -8.04 7.01 -30.57
N ASN A 430 -8.31 7.90 -29.61
CA ASN A 430 -9.39 8.88 -29.68
C ASN A 430 -8.92 10.24 -29.18
N ARG A 431 -9.30 11.32 -29.86
CA ARG A 431 -9.22 12.68 -29.30
C ARG A 431 -10.47 12.94 -28.45
N LEU A 432 -10.28 13.47 -27.26
CA LEU A 432 -11.34 13.75 -26.30
C LEU A 432 -11.63 15.24 -26.32
N ALA A 433 -12.90 15.63 -26.26
CA ALA A 433 -13.32 17.03 -26.23
C ALA A 433 -13.46 17.49 -24.76
N PRO A 434 -12.62 18.42 -24.27
CA PRO A 434 -12.80 19.00 -22.95
C PRO A 434 -14.04 19.90 -22.91
N THR A 435 -14.75 19.88 -21.79
CA THR A 435 -15.91 20.74 -21.52
C THR A 435 -15.72 21.45 -20.19
N PRO A 436 -16.27 22.66 -19.97
CA PRO A 436 -16.28 23.27 -18.65
C PRO A 436 -16.96 22.35 -17.62
N ALA A 437 -16.44 22.33 -16.38
CA ALA A 437 -16.97 21.51 -15.31
C ALA A 437 -17.04 22.28 -13.99
N GLU A 438 -17.90 21.79 -13.10
CA GLU A 438 -17.99 22.27 -11.73
C GLU A 438 -16.75 21.89 -10.91
N PRO A 439 -16.26 22.80 -10.04
CA PRO A 439 -15.14 22.51 -9.16
C PRO A 439 -15.53 21.48 -8.08
N PRO A 440 -14.74 20.41 -7.87
CA PRO A 440 -14.88 19.55 -6.69
C PRO A 440 -14.32 20.20 -5.41
N LEU A 441 -13.52 21.27 -5.55
CA LEU A 441 -12.99 22.08 -4.47
C LEU A 441 -13.24 23.56 -4.77
N GLU A 442 -13.82 24.29 -3.82
CA GLU A 442 -14.19 25.72 -3.98
C GLU A 442 -13.01 26.67 -4.22
N VAL A 443 -11.78 26.17 -4.20
CA VAL A 443 -10.56 26.99 -4.22
C VAL A 443 -10.15 27.44 -5.62
N LEU A 444 -10.51 26.68 -6.67
CA LEU A 444 -10.22 27.03 -8.06
C LEU A 444 -11.52 27.22 -8.84
N SER A 445 -11.64 28.37 -9.52
CA SER A 445 -12.85 28.76 -10.24
C SER A 445 -13.04 28.09 -11.59
N THR A 446 -11.98 27.54 -12.18
CA THR A 446 -12.02 26.98 -13.54
C THR A 446 -11.61 25.52 -13.54
N TRP A 447 -12.49 24.67 -14.06
CA TRP A 447 -12.28 23.23 -14.21
C TRP A 447 -12.77 22.77 -15.58
N SER A 448 -12.14 21.71 -16.09
CA SER A 448 -12.56 21.04 -17.32
C SER A 448 -12.87 19.58 -17.05
N ALA A 449 -13.85 19.02 -17.76
CA ALA A 449 -14.14 17.60 -17.79
C ALA A 449 -13.81 17.00 -19.16
N VAL A 450 -13.29 15.78 -19.15
CA VAL A 450 -13.24 14.89 -20.33
C VAL A 450 -14.06 13.65 -20.04
N THR A 451 -14.81 13.18 -21.04
CA THR A 451 -15.67 11.98 -20.92
C THR A 451 -15.28 10.97 -21.99
N PHE A 452 -15.21 9.69 -21.62
CA PHE A 452 -14.90 8.58 -22.54
C PHE A 452 -15.37 7.24 -21.98
N GLU A 453 -15.52 6.26 -22.84
CA GLU A 453 -15.93 4.91 -22.45
C GLU A 453 -14.73 4.03 -22.08
N MET A 454 -14.92 3.21 -21.05
CA MET A 454 -14.03 2.13 -20.65
C MET A 454 -14.72 0.76 -20.79
N ARG A 455 -14.00 -0.20 -21.39
CA ARG A 455 -14.41 -1.61 -21.45
C ARG A 455 -14.17 -2.32 -20.10
N PRO A 456 -14.82 -3.47 -19.85
CA PRO A 456 -14.48 -4.34 -18.73
C PRO A 456 -12.97 -4.60 -18.66
N TYR A 457 -12.38 -4.40 -17.48
CA TYR A 457 -10.96 -4.58 -17.20
C TYR A 457 -10.01 -3.75 -18.07
N GLU A 458 -10.49 -2.65 -18.65
CA GLU A 458 -9.65 -1.82 -19.51
C GLU A 458 -8.63 -1.01 -18.69
N ILE A 459 -7.39 -0.97 -19.21
CA ILE A 459 -6.37 0.00 -18.81
C ILE A 459 -6.39 1.13 -19.84
N ALA A 460 -6.84 2.31 -19.44
CA ALA A 460 -6.85 3.50 -20.28
C ALA A 460 -5.66 4.41 -19.95
N THR A 461 -4.97 4.90 -20.99
CA THR A 461 -3.94 5.94 -20.86
C THR A 461 -4.42 7.20 -21.55
N LEU A 462 -4.33 8.34 -20.85
CA LEU A 462 -4.68 9.65 -21.40
C LEU A 462 -3.45 10.56 -21.41
N TYR A 463 -3.22 11.24 -22.54
CA TYR A 463 -2.28 12.34 -22.65
C TYR A 463 -3.06 13.65 -22.65
N LEU A 464 -2.65 14.57 -21.77
CA LEU A 464 -3.34 15.83 -21.53
C LEU A 464 -2.37 17.01 -21.60
N ASP A 465 -2.77 18.04 -22.34
CA ASP A 465 -2.11 19.35 -22.32
C ASP A 465 -2.89 20.28 -21.38
N LEU A 466 -2.46 20.31 -20.11
CA LEU A 466 -3.07 21.12 -19.06
C LEU A 466 -2.42 22.50 -19.04
N GLU A 467 -3.15 23.55 -19.41
CA GLU A 467 -2.60 24.91 -19.52
C GLU A 467 -2.01 25.39 -18.18
N LEU A 468 -2.67 25.08 -17.06
CA LEU A 468 -2.23 25.43 -15.70
C LEU A 468 -0.88 24.79 -15.33
N GLY A 469 -0.58 23.61 -15.88
CA GLY A 469 0.60 22.82 -15.58
C GLY A 469 1.74 22.94 -16.60
N ARG A 470 1.55 23.74 -17.66
CA ARG A 470 2.56 23.94 -18.71
C ARG A 470 3.86 24.43 -18.10
N LYS A 471 4.96 23.81 -18.52
CA LYS A 471 6.28 24.21 -18.05
C LYS A 471 6.59 25.57 -18.64
N VAL A 472 6.73 26.59 -17.80
CA VAL A 472 7.29 27.87 -18.24
C VAL A 472 8.79 27.67 -18.41
N THR A 473 9.24 27.54 -19.66
CA THR A 473 10.67 27.54 -19.97
C THR A 473 11.26 28.87 -19.51
N ARG A 474 12.09 28.82 -18.47
CA ARG A 474 12.88 29.98 -18.08
C ARG A 474 14.00 30.10 -19.10
N ASP A 475 13.98 31.17 -19.87
CA ASP A 475 15.10 31.52 -20.75
C ASP A 475 16.30 31.88 -19.87
N LEU A 476 17.23 30.94 -19.68
CA LEU A 476 18.41 31.15 -18.85
C LEU A 476 19.30 32.27 -19.38
N ASP A 477 19.27 32.54 -20.70
CA ASP A 477 20.03 33.64 -21.30
C ASP A 477 19.44 35.01 -20.91
N SER A 478 18.11 35.09 -20.70
CA SER A 478 17.45 36.31 -20.20
C SER A 478 17.77 36.64 -18.73
N TYR A 479 18.31 35.69 -17.97
CA TYR A 479 18.74 35.85 -16.56
C TYR A 479 20.27 35.70 -16.39
N ARG A 480 21.02 35.84 -17.50
CA ARG A 480 22.47 35.67 -17.53
C ARG A 480 23.21 36.67 -16.64
N ASP A 481 22.65 37.86 -16.45
CA ASP A 481 23.13 38.87 -15.51
C ASP A 481 23.09 38.39 -14.05
N VAL A 482 22.03 37.70 -13.64
CA VAL A 482 21.91 37.11 -12.30
C VAL A 482 22.95 36.00 -12.09
N TRP A 483 23.10 35.10 -13.08
CA TRP A 483 24.03 33.97 -12.99
C TRP A 483 25.51 34.40 -13.05
N ALA A 484 25.83 35.38 -13.91
CA ALA A 484 27.17 35.93 -14.04
C ALA A 484 27.62 36.74 -12.82
N THR A 485 26.69 37.32 -12.06
CA THR A 485 27.01 38.11 -10.87
C THR A 485 27.42 37.23 -9.69
N VAL A 486 26.83 36.02 -9.56
CA VAL A 486 27.16 35.06 -8.48
C VAL A 486 28.53 34.41 -8.68
N HIS A 487 29.04 34.35 -9.91
CA HIS A 487 30.36 33.78 -10.24
C HIS A 487 31.48 34.82 -10.39
N ARG A 488 31.20 36.10 -10.08
CA ARG A 488 32.17 37.20 -10.10
C ARG A 488 32.64 37.64 -8.71
N VAL A 489 32.23 36.94 -7.65
CA VAL A 489 32.67 37.21 -6.26
C VAL A 489 33.82 36.29 -5.87
#